data_AF-A0A8J2F2U7-F1
#
_entry.id   AF-A0A8J2F2U7-F1
#
_cell.length_a   1.000
_cell.length_b   1.000
_cell.length_c   1.000
_cell.angle_alpha   90.00
_cell.angle_beta   90.00
_cell.angle_gamma   90.00
#
_symmetry.space_group_name_H-M   'P 1'
#
loop_
_entity.id
_entity.type
_entity.pdbx_description
1 polymer ?
#
loop_
_entity_poly.entity_id
_entity_poly.type
_entity_poly.pdbx_seq_one_letter_code
_entity_poly.pdbx_strand_id
1 'polypeptide(L)'
;MTSDIPELLWTAAALTAGIQGLGFLHGYWFQTEVFYDALGGINSLFFVGLAVVLNYTSFGNNANFFDESRKVSISALFAVSRLWLLAFLAWRAKERKGDGRFDELKPYFFTFLLVWIMQGVWCYCVALPLLVLTGVRGEAGKLSSPVDYLSVMFFLVGLVCEISSDIVKASWVKEGRPGGFCTRGLWYYSRHPNYFGEILMWWSAFGLCIQPMMVDSGVTGYMLLAVLSPLITTFLLLCVSGVPLAEGKHLERYLKYPDFPAYRKRTSCLVPMPPGVYERIPSLLQRLLLCEWKRYEYVEPAGASTSRQHPGSPKPSKRGSSGPRGKSRTSETRPSAVKKRPSSGTAKKRRGASVSGKK
;
A
#
# COMPACT_ATOMS: atom_id res chain seq x y z
N MET A 1 -16.26 -7.77 35.93
CA MET A 1 -16.79 -8.57 34.81
C MET A 1 -15.60 -9.13 34.06
N THR A 2 -15.50 -10.45 33.89
CA THR A 2 -14.41 -11.09 33.14
C THR A 2 -14.74 -11.02 31.65
N SER A 3 -13.94 -10.30 30.88
CA SER A 3 -14.02 -10.32 29.41
C SER A 3 -13.53 -11.68 28.89
N ASP A 4 -14.09 -12.16 27.78
CA ASP A 4 -13.63 -13.40 27.13
C ASP A 4 -12.54 -13.16 26.10
N ILE A 5 -12.03 -11.93 26.08
CA ILE A 5 -10.95 -11.52 25.20
C ILE A 5 -9.75 -12.48 25.32
N PRO A 6 -9.28 -12.90 26.51
CA PRO A 6 -8.21 -13.89 26.61
C PRO A 6 -8.52 -15.22 25.93
N GLU A 7 -9.71 -15.79 26.16
CA GLU A 7 -10.11 -17.08 25.60
C GLU A 7 -10.18 -17.01 24.06
N LEU A 8 -10.77 -15.95 23.52
CA LEU A 8 -10.87 -15.75 22.07
C LEU A 8 -9.50 -15.50 21.43
N LEU A 9 -8.63 -14.72 22.08
CA LEU A 9 -7.25 -14.47 21.61
C LEU A 9 -6.42 -15.77 21.58
N TRP A 10 -6.44 -16.57 22.65
CA TRP A 10 -5.69 -17.83 22.71
C TRP A 10 -6.23 -18.87 21.73
N THR A 11 -7.55 -18.99 21.61
CA THR A 11 -8.18 -19.89 20.65
C THR A 11 -7.85 -19.49 19.20
N ALA A 12 -7.87 -18.18 18.89
CA ALA A 12 -7.46 -17.66 17.60
C ALA A 12 -5.96 -17.92 17.32
N ALA A 13 -5.09 -17.76 18.32
CA ALA A 13 -3.66 -18.05 18.16
C ALA A 13 -3.42 -19.54 17.86
N ALA A 14 -4.08 -20.45 18.59
CA ALA A 14 -4.02 -21.88 18.36
C ALA A 14 -4.56 -22.28 16.97
N LEU A 15 -5.68 -21.68 16.56
CA LEU A 15 -6.28 -21.89 15.24
C LEU A 15 -5.33 -21.47 14.11
N THR A 16 -4.74 -20.27 14.22
CA THR A 16 -3.70 -19.80 13.29
C THR A 16 -2.54 -20.79 13.25
N ALA A 17 -2.02 -21.20 14.40
CA ALA A 17 -0.86 -22.10 14.47
C ALA A 17 -1.15 -23.44 13.79
N GLY A 18 -2.36 -23.99 13.98
CA GLY A 18 -2.81 -25.20 13.29
C GLY A 18 -2.91 -25.02 11.78
N ILE A 19 -3.60 -23.96 11.31
CA ILE A 19 -3.78 -23.70 9.86
C ILE A 19 -2.42 -23.49 9.17
N GLN A 20 -1.56 -22.66 9.75
CA GLN A 20 -0.24 -22.35 9.18
C GLN A 20 0.72 -23.54 9.27
N GLY A 21 0.66 -24.32 10.36
CA GLY A 21 1.46 -25.52 10.52
C GLY A 21 1.09 -26.60 9.50
N LEU A 22 -0.20 -26.86 9.30
CA LEU A 22 -0.67 -27.80 8.27
C LEU A 22 -0.35 -27.31 6.86
N GLY A 23 -0.51 -26.00 6.61
CA GLY A 23 -0.14 -25.37 5.35
C GLY A 23 1.35 -25.51 5.05
N PHE A 24 2.21 -25.26 6.05
CA PHE A 24 3.65 -25.45 5.96
C PHE A 24 4.02 -26.90 5.65
N LEU A 25 3.48 -27.88 6.41
CA LEU A 25 3.78 -29.29 6.20
C LEU A 25 3.42 -29.73 4.79
N HIS A 26 2.23 -29.36 4.32
CA HIS A 26 1.82 -29.61 2.94
C HIS A 26 2.76 -28.93 1.94
N GLY A 27 3.00 -27.62 2.09
CA GLY A 27 3.82 -26.84 1.17
C GLY A 27 5.26 -27.33 1.09
N TYR A 28 5.85 -27.76 2.22
CA TYR A 28 7.21 -28.26 2.28
C TYR A 28 7.30 -29.66 1.68
N TRP A 29 6.35 -30.55 1.98
CA TRP A 29 6.37 -31.91 1.44
C TRP A 29 6.21 -31.94 -0.08
N PHE A 30 5.29 -31.14 -0.61
CA PHE A 30 5.02 -31.08 -2.05
C PHE A 30 5.81 -29.99 -2.78
N GLN A 31 6.70 -29.28 -2.07
CA GLN A 31 7.51 -28.17 -2.60
C GLN A 31 6.65 -27.18 -3.40
N THR A 32 5.56 -26.73 -2.78
CA THR A 32 4.55 -25.86 -3.38
C THR A 32 4.11 -24.73 -2.44
N GLU A 33 3.96 -23.54 -3.00
CA GLU A 33 3.47 -22.34 -2.32
C GLU A 33 2.04 -21.95 -2.75
N VAL A 34 1.42 -22.73 -3.63
CA VAL A 34 0.15 -22.38 -4.30
C VAL A 34 -0.96 -22.04 -3.29
N PHE A 35 -0.97 -22.72 -2.14
CA PHE A 35 -1.99 -22.51 -1.10
C PHE A 35 -1.62 -21.46 -0.06
N TYR A 36 -0.41 -20.91 -0.10
CA TYR A 36 0.08 -19.96 0.90
C TYR A 36 -0.86 -18.76 1.05
N ASP A 37 -1.09 -18.00 -0.03
CA ASP A 37 -1.98 -16.84 0.00
C ASP A 37 -3.43 -17.23 0.36
N ALA A 38 -3.91 -18.39 -0.12
CA ALA A 38 -5.26 -18.88 0.13
C ALA A 38 -5.48 -19.21 1.62
N LEU A 39 -4.53 -19.91 2.24
CA LEU A 39 -4.62 -20.28 3.66
C LEU A 39 -4.55 -19.06 4.58
N GLY A 40 -3.81 -18.01 4.22
CA GLY A 40 -3.86 -16.74 4.94
C GLY A 40 -5.23 -16.07 4.89
N GLY A 41 -5.86 -16.05 3.71
CA GLY A 41 -7.23 -15.53 3.55
C GLY A 41 -8.27 -16.36 4.31
N ILE A 42 -8.20 -17.69 4.18
CA ILE A 42 -9.07 -18.64 4.91
C ILE A 42 -8.91 -18.47 6.41
N ASN A 43 -7.68 -18.40 6.93
CA ASN A 43 -7.39 -18.19 8.34
C ASN A 43 -8.11 -16.94 8.90
N SER A 44 -8.07 -15.84 8.15
CA SER A 44 -8.75 -14.60 8.53
C SER A 44 -10.28 -14.74 8.57
N LEU A 45 -10.88 -15.55 7.69
CA LEU A 45 -12.32 -15.86 7.72
C LEU A 45 -12.69 -16.82 8.85
N PHE A 46 -11.81 -17.75 9.18
CA PHE A 46 -11.95 -18.63 10.34
C PHE A 46 -11.98 -17.83 11.65
N PHE A 47 -11.25 -16.72 11.76
CA PHE A 47 -11.38 -15.81 12.91
C PHE A 47 -12.76 -15.17 13.04
N VAL A 48 -13.39 -14.80 11.91
CA VAL A 48 -14.78 -14.30 11.93
C VAL A 48 -15.73 -15.39 12.39
N GLY A 49 -15.58 -16.61 11.85
CA GLY A 49 -16.38 -17.76 12.27
C GLY A 49 -16.20 -18.08 13.76
N LEU A 50 -14.96 -18.10 14.23
CA LEU A 50 -14.62 -18.31 15.64
C LEU A 50 -15.26 -17.25 16.54
N ALA A 51 -15.16 -15.97 16.17
CA ALA A 51 -15.74 -14.87 16.92
C ALA A 51 -17.27 -15.04 17.05
N VAL A 52 -17.96 -15.41 15.97
CA VAL A 52 -19.41 -15.66 15.98
C VAL A 52 -19.76 -16.90 16.82
N VAL A 53 -19.05 -18.01 16.62
CA VAL A 53 -19.34 -19.28 17.31
C VAL A 53 -19.13 -19.14 18.81
N LEU A 54 -18.01 -18.60 19.28
CA LEU A 54 -17.76 -18.45 20.73
C LEU A 54 -18.75 -17.49 21.40
N ASN A 55 -19.15 -16.41 20.71
CA ASN A 55 -20.22 -15.54 21.20
C ASN A 55 -21.57 -16.26 21.33
N TYR A 56 -21.85 -17.25 20.47
CA TYR A 56 -23.11 -18.02 20.52
C TYR A 56 -23.06 -19.17 21.54
N THR A 57 -21.96 -19.93 21.59
CA THR A 57 -21.87 -21.17 22.37
C THR A 57 -21.37 -20.98 23.79
N SER A 58 -20.43 -20.05 23.98
CA SER A 58 -19.64 -19.96 25.22
C SER A 58 -20.02 -18.74 26.07
N PHE A 59 -20.53 -17.67 25.48
CA PHE A 59 -20.71 -16.38 26.18
C PHE A 59 -22.14 -16.11 26.70
N GLY A 60 -23.07 -17.06 26.51
CA GLY A 60 -24.39 -17.12 27.16
C GLY A 60 -25.50 -16.27 26.53
N ASN A 61 -26.75 -16.74 26.68
CA ASN A 61 -27.99 -16.24 26.03
C ASN A 61 -28.43 -14.78 26.32
N ASN A 62 -27.70 -13.99 27.12
CA ASN A 62 -28.21 -12.70 27.61
C ASN A 62 -27.96 -11.51 26.66
N ALA A 63 -27.14 -11.67 25.62
CA ALA A 63 -27.04 -10.74 24.50
C ALA A 63 -26.74 -11.52 23.22
N ASN A 64 -27.66 -11.53 22.25
CA ASN A 64 -27.37 -12.19 20.99
C ASN A 64 -26.28 -11.40 20.27
N PHE A 65 -25.26 -12.08 19.71
CA PHE A 65 -24.23 -11.48 18.86
C PHE A 65 -24.83 -10.52 17.82
N PHE A 66 -26.00 -10.88 17.27
CA PHE A 66 -26.72 -10.12 16.26
C PHE A 66 -27.42 -8.86 16.78
N ASP A 67 -27.65 -8.74 18.08
CA ASP A 67 -28.22 -7.54 18.71
C ASP A 67 -27.15 -6.45 18.92
N GLU A 68 -25.87 -6.85 18.95
CA GLU A 68 -24.71 -5.97 19.11
C GLU A 68 -24.18 -5.51 17.75
N SER A 69 -24.78 -4.44 17.21
CA SER A 69 -24.46 -3.98 15.86
C SER A 69 -22.98 -3.59 15.66
N ARG A 70 -22.23 -3.27 16.72
CA ARG A 70 -20.76 -3.09 16.63
C ARG A 70 -20.05 -4.38 16.24
N LYS A 71 -20.37 -5.50 16.91
CA LYS A 71 -19.79 -6.83 16.64
C LYS A 71 -20.16 -7.30 15.24
N VAL A 72 -21.43 -7.15 14.87
CA VAL A 72 -21.91 -7.48 13.51
C VAL A 72 -21.17 -6.67 12.46
N SER A 73 -21.03 -5.35 12.67
CA SER A 73 -20.38 -4.47 11.70
C SER A 73 -18.90 -4.80 11.51
N ILE A 74 -18.13 -4.95 12.59
CA ILE A 74 -16.71 -5.28 12.46
C ILE A 74 -16.51 -6.64 11.80
N SER A 75 -17.32 -7.65 12.15
CA SER A 75 -17.24 -8.99 11.56
C SER A 75 -17.59 -8.99 10.08
N ALA A 76 -18.65 -8.27 9.69
CA ALA A 76 -19.06 -8.16 8.29
C ALA A 76 -18.02 -7.40 7.44
N LEU A 77 -17.57 -6.24 7.92
CA LEU A 77 -16.54 -5.44 7.23
C LEU A 77 -15.23 -6.21 7.09
N PHE A 78 -14.79 -6.88 8.16
CA PHE A 78 -13.62 -7.74 8.14
C PHE A 78 -13.80 -8.88 7.14
N ALA A 79 -14.89 -9.64 7.23
CA ALA A 79 -15.17 -10.76 6.33
C ALA A 79 -15.18 -10.33 4.85
N VAL A 80 -15.88 -9.25 4.50
CA VAL A 80 -15.93 -8.73 3.13
C VAL A 80 -14.53 -8.35 2.64
N SER A 81 -13.74 -7.63 3.45
CA SER A 81 -12.37 -7.26 3.06
C SER A 81 -11.48 -8.48 2.81
N ARG A 82 -11.60 -9.52 3.65
CA ARG A 82 -10.79 -10.74 3.55
C ARG A 82 -11.25 -11.65 2.42
N LEU A 83 -12.56 -11.72 2.16
CA LEU A 83 -13.13 -12.43 1.01
C LEU A 83 -12.64 -11.83 -0.30
N TRP A 84 -12.65 -10.50 -0.41
CA TRP A 84 -12.08 -9.81 -1.57
C TRP A 84 -10.61 -10.16 -1.75
N LEU A 85 -9.79 -9.96 -0.72
CA LEU A 85 -8.36 -10.21 -0.78
C LEU A 85 -8.06 -11.67 -1.15
N LEU A 86 -8.75 -12.63 -0.53
CA LEU A 86 -8.65 -14.05 -0.86
C LEU A 86 -8.97 -14.32 -2.33
N ALA A 87 -10.10 -13.82 -2.83
CA ALA A 87 -10.51 -14.00 -4.22
C ALA A 87 -9.50 -13.39 -5.20
N PHE A 88 -9.02 -12.18 -4.91
CA PHE A 88 -8.05 -11.47 -5.74
C PHE A 88 -6.70 -12.19 -5.78
N LEU A 89 -6.19 -12.64 -4.62
CA LEU A 89 -4.93 -13.36 -4.53
C LEU A 89 -5.02 -14.74 -5.20
N ALA A 90 -6.12 -15.47 -5.01
CA ALA A 90 -6.33 -16.77 -5.66
C ALA A 90 -6.40 -16.64 -7.18
N TRP A 91 -7.14 -15.64 -7.70
CA TRP A 91 -7.15 -15.33 -9.13
C TRP A 91 -5.74 -14.99 -9.64
N ARG A 92 -5.01 -14.15 -8.92
CA ARG A 92 -3.64 -13.71 -9.29
C ARG A 92 -2.64 -14.87 -9.28
N ALA A 93 -2.71 -15.77 -8.30
CA ALA A 93 -1.86 -16.95 -8.23
C ALA A 93 -2.08 -17.88 -9.42
N LYS A 94 -3.34 -18.07 -9.83
CA LYS A 94 -3.71 -18.85 -11.02
C LYS A 94 -3.15 -18.22 -12.30
N GLU A 95 -3.30 -16.90 -12.48
CA GLU A 95 -2.80 -16.18 -13.66
C GLU A 95 -1.27 -16.21 -13.76
N ARG A 96 -0.56 -16.16 -12.63
CA ARG A 96 0.92 -16.12 -12.60
C ARG A 96 1.59 -17.50 -12.55
N LYS A 97 0.81 -18.58 -12.45
CA LYS A 97 1.30 -19.96 -12.26
C LYS A 97 2.23 -20.12 -11.04
N GLY A 98 1.88 -19.46 -9.94
CA GLY A 98 2.67 -19.44 -8.71
C GLY A 98 3.45 -18.14 -8.48
N ASP A 99 4.32 -18.14 -7.48
CA ASP A 99 5.15 -16.99 -7.10
C ASP A 99 6.61 -17.41 -6.96
N GLY A 100 7.42 -17.07 -7.97
CA GLY A 100 8.82 -17.47 -8.04
C GLY A 100 9.70 -16.96 -6.90
N ARG A 101 9.22 -16.01 -6.07
CA ARG A 101 9.92 -15.59 -4.85
C ARG A 101 10.08 -16.71 -3.83
N PHE A 102 9.23 -17.74 -3.90
CA PHE A 102 9.28 -18.89 -2.99
C PHE A 102 10.17 -20.02 -3.49
N ASP A 103 10.59 -20.02 -4.76
CA ASP A 103 11.40 -21.11 -5.33
C ASP A 103 12.73 -21.28 -4.61
N GLU A 104 13.32 -20.18 -4.15
CA GLU A 104 14.56 -20.18 -3.37
C GLU A 104 14.33 -20.49 -1.88
N LEU A 105 13.09 -20.48 -1.40
CA LEU A 105 12.75 -20.62 0.02
C LEU A 105 12.26 -22.04 0.36
N LYS A 106 11.42 -22.64 -0.51
CA LYS A 106 10.77 -23.95 -0.31
C LYS A 106 11.73 -25.10 0.05
N PRO A 107 12.96 -25.19 -0.51
CA PRO A 107 13.87 -26.28 -0.18
C PRO A 107 14.41 -26.21 1.26
N TYR A 108 14.39 -25.03 1.89
CA TYR A 108 14.99 -24.81 3.20
C TYR A 108 13.93 -24.84 4.30
N PHE A 109 13.89 -25.93 5.08
CA PHE A 109 12.87 -26.18 6.11
C PHE A 109 12.60 -24.97 7.02
N PHE A 110 13.61 -24.45 7.72
CA PHE A 110 13.43 -23.37 8.68
C PHE A 110 13.10 -22.02 8.03
N THR A 111 13.69 -21.74 6.87
CA THR A 111 13.39 -20.52 6.12
C THR A 111 11.95 -20.53 5.63
N PHE A 112 11.50 -21.65 5.07
CA PHE A 112 10.13 -21.78 4.61
C PHE A 112 9.14 -21.75 5.78
N LEU A 113 9.43 -22.45 6.89
CA LEU A 113 8.63 -22.41 8.12
C LEU A 113 8.46 -20.98 8.63
N LEU A 114 9.53 -20.18 8.65
CA LEU A 114 9.48 -18.80 9.09
C LEU A 114 8.51 -17.96 8.25
N VAL A 115 8.40 -18.21 6.95
CA VAL A 115 7.46 -17.50 6.06
C VAL A 115 6.01 -17.80 6.46
N TRP A 116 5.67 -19.06 6.76
CA TRP A 116 4.34 -19.44 7.27
C TRP A 116 4.05 -18.86 8.67
N ILE A 117 5.03 -18.85 9.57
CA ILE A 117 4.88 -18.22 10.89
C ILE A 117 4.61 -16.72 10.73
N MET A 118 5.39 -16.03 9.89
CA MET A 118 5.19 -14.61 9.60
C MET A 118 3.79 -14.33 9.03
N GLN A 119 3.28 -15.21 8.16
CA GLN A 119 1.91 -15.11 7.66
C GLN A 119 0.87 -15.26 8.78
N GLY A 120 1.05 -16.25 9.65
CA GLY A 120 0.17 -16.47 10.80
C GLY A 120 0.13 -15.28 11.74
N VAL A 121 1.32 -14.76 12.11
CA VAL A 121 1.46 -13.56 12.93
C VAL A 121 0.79 -12.36 12.26
N TRP A 122 0.98 -12.18 10.95
CA TRP A 122 0.33 -11.11 10.20
C TRP A 122 -1.20 -11.22 10.23
N CYS A 123 -1.76 -12.39 9.92
CA CYS A 123 -3.21 -12.63 9.96
C CYS A 123 -3.78 -12.34 11.36
N TYR A 124 -3.09 -12.80 12.40
CA TYR A 124 -3.48 -12.60 13.80
C TYR A 124 -3.43 -11.12 14.20
N CYS A 125 -2.32 -10.43 13.90
CA CYS A 125 -2.16 -9.00 14.20
C CYS A 125 -3.24 -8.16 13.52
N VAL A 126 -3.53 -8.41 12.24
CA VAL A 126 -4.57 -7.68 11.50
C VAL A 126 -5.95 -7.89 12.13
N ALA A 127 -6.24 -9.09 12.63
CA ALA A 127 -7.52 -9.46 13.24
C ALA A 127 -7.72 -8.94 14.68
N LEU A 128 -6.73 -8.32 15.32
CA LEU A 128 -6.84 -7.90 16.73
C LEU A 128 -8.07 -7.02 17.04
N PRO A 129 -8.43 -5.98 16.26
CA PRO A 129 -9.65 -5.22 16.49
C PRO A 129 -10.91 -6.08 16.49
N LEU A 130 -11.01 -7.03 15.55
CA LEU A 130 -12.13 -7.97 15.47
C LEU A 130 -12.19 -8.86 16.72
N LEU A 131 -11.08 -9.51 17.06
CA LEU A 131 -11.01 -10.44 18.19
C LEU A 131 -11.26 -9.72 19.52
N VAL A 132 -10.68 -8.55 19.71
CA VAL A 132 -10.87 -7.79 20.95
C VAL A 132 -12.32 -7.29 21.07
N LEU A 133 -12.88 -6.67 20.03
CA LEU A 133 -14.24 -6.12 20.09
C LEU A 133 -15.30 -7.21 20.28
N THR A 134 -15.14 -8.35 19.60
CA THR A 134 -16.09 -9.46 19.73
C THR A 134 -15.93 -10.25 21.03
N GLY A 135 -14.78 -10.16 21.71
CA GLY A 135 -14.57 -10.74 23.05
C GLY A 135 -15.15 -9.93 24.22
N VAL A 136 -15.67 -8.71 23.98
CA VAL A 136 -16.34 -7.91 25.01
C VAL A 136 -17.73 -8.50 25.30
N ARG A 137 -18.01 -8.86 26.55
CA ARG A 137 -19.31 -9.43 26.97
C ARG A 137 -20.35 -8.34 27.19
N GLY A 138 -21.50 -8.42 26.51
CA GLY A 138 -22.72 -7.65 26.83
C GLY A 138 -22.63 -6.12 26.71
N GLU A 139 -21.45 -5.57 26.39
CA GLU A 139 -21.17 -4.13 26.46
C GLU A 139 -20.62 -3.55 25.15
N ALA A 140 -20.40 -4.35 24.10
CA ALA A 140 -19.98 -3.75 22.82
C ALA A 140 -21.11 -2.87 22.27
N GLY A 141 -22.37 -3.29 22.46
CA GLY A 141 -23.54 -2.47 22.25
C GLY A 141 -23.81 -2.10 20.78
N LYS A 142 -24.68 -1.10 20.60
CA LYS A 142 -25.09 -0.61 19.27
C LYS A 142 -24.18 0.50 18.77
N LEU A 143 -24.09 0.62 17.44
CA LEU A 143 -23.51 1.80 16.77
C LEU A 143 -24.34 3.00 17.20
N SER A 144 -23.71 3.93 17.92
CA SER A 144 -24.41 5.01 18.61
C SER A 144 -23.60 6.31 18.63
N SER A 145 -22.28 6.23 18.47
CA SER A 145 -21.40 7.38 18.51
C SER A 145 -21.05 7.86 17.09
N PRO A 146 -20.73 9.16 16.90
CA PRO A 146 -20.16 9.66 15.65
C PRO A 146 -18.90 8.89 15.20
N VAL A 147 -18.09 8.44 16.17
CA VAL A 147 -16.89 7.63 15.90
C VAL A 147 -17.24 6.30 15.25
N ASP A 148 -18.33 5.66 15.68
CA ASP A 148 -18.82 4.41 15.09
C ASP A 148 -19.15 4.60 13.60
N TYR A 149 -19.93 5.63 13.28
CA TYR A 149 -20.36 5.91 11.91
C TYR A 149 -19.19 6.32 11.01
N LEU A 150 -18.29 7.16 11.50
CA LEU A 150 -17.06 7.53 10.79
C LEU A 150 -16.16 6.31 10.55
N SER A 151 -16.07 5.40 11.52
CA SER A 151 -15.29 4.16 11.37
C SER A 151 -15.87 3.27 10.28
N VAL A 152 -17.18 3.03 10.28
CA VAL A 152 -17.82 2.24 9.21
C VAL A 152 -17.62 2.92 7.84
N MET A 153 -17.84 4.24 7.77
CA MET A 153 -17.68 5.00 6.53
C MET A 153 -16.24 4.92 6.00
N PHE A 154 -15.24 5.19 6.82
CA PHE A 154 -13.85 5.15 6.40
C PHE A 154 -13.37 3.74 6.08
N PHE A 155 -13.89 2.71 6.75
CA PHE A 155 -13.62 1.32 6.37
C PHE A 155 -14.12 1.06 4.94
N LEU A 156 -15.35 1.45 4.62
CA LEU A 156 -15.92 1.29 3.28
C LEU A 156 -15.14 2.08 2.22
N VAL A 157 -14.72 3.30 2.52
CA VAL A 157 -13.84 4.08 1.64
C VAL A 157 -12.52 3.34 1.40
N GLY A 158 -11.89 2.81 2.46
CA GLY A 158 -10.65 2.05 2.37
C GLY A 158 -10.79 0.80 1.50
N LEU A 159 -11.89 0.06 1.69
CA LEU A 159 -12.24 -1.11 0.91
C LEU A 159 -12.42 -0.76 -0.59
N VAL A 160 -13.17 0.29 -0.90
CA VAL A 160 -13.34 0.76 -2.28
C VAL A 160 -12.01 1.19 -2.90
N CYS A 161 -11.15 1.87 -2.13
CA CYS A 161 -9.81 2.25 -2.57
C CYS A 161 -8.94 1.04 -2.92
N GLU A 162 -8.92 0.01 -2.07
CA GLU A 162 -8.19 -1.23 -2.31
C GLU A 162 -8.71 -1.95 -3.57
N ILE A 163 -10.00 -2.29 -3.58
CA ILE A 163 -10.66 -3.04 -4.67
C ILE A 163 -10.45 -2.34 -6.02
N SER A 164 -10.76 -1.05 -6.09
CA SER A 164 -10.67 -0.29 -7.35
C SER A 164 -9.24 -0.21 -7.86
N SER A 165 -8.27 -0.02 -6.94
CA SER A 165 -6.86 0.07 -7.30
C SER A 165 -6.33 -1.26 -7.84
N ASP A 166 -6.71 -2.36 -7.21
CA ASP A 166 -6.31 -3.71 -7.60
C ASP A 166 -6.88 -4.10 -8.96
N ILE A 167 -8.18 -3.88 -9.19
CA ILE A 167 -8.84 -4.18 -10.47
C ILE A 167 -8.22 -3.35 -11.61
N VAL A 168 -8.05 -2.04 -11.40
CA VAL A 168 -7.47 -1.15 -12.43
C VAL A 168 -6.03 -1.56 -12.74
N LYS A 169 -5.24 -1.90 -11.72
CA LYS A 169 -3.86 -2.36 -11.91
C LYS A 169 -3.80 -3.68 -12.66
N ALA A 170 -4.66 -4.62 -12.30
CA ALA A 170 -4.78 -5.92 -12.93
C ALA A 170 -5.14 -5.79 -14.42
N SER A 171 -6.15 -4.97 -14.76
CA SER A 171 -6.53 -4.68 -16.15
C SER A 171 -5.36 -4.06 -16.93
N TRP A 172 -4.70 -3.06 -16.36
CA TRP A 172 -3.55 -2.40 -17.00
C TRP A 172 -2.38 -3.37 -17.27
N VAL A 173 -2.13 -4.32 -16.37
CA VAL A 173 -1.12 -5.36 -16.59
C VAL A 173 -1.54 -6.30 -17.73
N LYS A 174 -2.81 -6.71 -17.78
CA LYS A 174 -3.35 -7.59 -18.82
C LYS A 174 -3.28 -6.95 -20.22
N GLU A 175 -3.42 -5.64 -20.30
CA GLU A 175 -3.27 -4.85 -21.54
C GLU A 175 -1.81 -4.66 -21.99
N GLY A 176 -0.83 -5.29 -21.34
CA GLY A 176 0.58 -5.18 -21.73
C GLY A 176 1.30 -3.96 -21.16
N ARG A 177 0.78 -3.36 -20.08
CA ARG A 177 1.41 -2.24 -19.35
C ARG A 177 1.65 -0.99 -20.22
N PRO A 178 0.62 -0.47 -20.90
CA PRO A 178 0.77 0.70 -21.77
C PRO A 178 1.33 1.90 -20.98
N GLY A 179 2.29 2.61 -21.59
CA GLY A 179 2.97 3.76 -20.98
C GLY A 179 3.99 3.41 -19.89
N GLY A 180 4.19 2.13 -19.55
CA GLY A 180 5.23 1.66 -18.63
C GLY A 180 4.90 1.75 -17.14
N PHE A 181 4.04 2.67 -16.74
CA PHE A 181 3.50 2.81 -15.38
C PHE A 181 2.00 3.10 -15.41
N CYS A 182 1.28 2.68 -14.37
CA CYS A 182 -0.17 2.81 -14.32
C CYS A 182 -0.56 4.20 -13.84
N THR A 183 -1.38 4.90 -14.64
CA THR A 183 -1.88 6.26 -14.37
C THR A 183 -3.41 6.34 -14.42
N ARG A 184 -4.10 5.20 -14.32
CA ARG A 184 -5.56 5.09 -14.48
C ARG A 184 -6.26 5.01 -13.13
N GLY A 185 -7.49 5.52 -13.05
CA GLY A 185 -8.30 5.47 -11.83
C GLY A 185 -7.58 6.10 -10.64
N LEU A 186 -7.58 5.44 -9.49
CA LEU A 186 -6.92 5.94 -8.28
C LEU A 186 -5.39 6.06 -8.42
N TRP A 187 -4.77 5.32 -9.35
CA TRP A 187 -3.34 5.47 -9.64
C TRP A 187 -2.99 6.83 -10.28
N TYR A 188 -3.98 7.59 -10.76
CA TYR A 188 -3.79 8.98 -11.17
C TYR A 188 -3.60 9.94 -9.98
N TYR A 189 -4.24 9.63 -8.84
CA TYR A 189 -4.31 10.49 -7.66
C TYR A 189 -3.30 10.11 -6.57
N SER A 190 -2.89 8.85 -6.54
CA SER A 190 -1.87 8.33 -5.61
C SER A 190 -1.01 7.29 -6.29
N ARG A 191 0.26 7.20 -5.91
CA ARG A 191 1.19 6.18 -6.39
C ARG A 191 0.97 4.82 -5.72
N HIS A 192 0.36 4.79 -4.53
CA HIS A 192 0.05 3.57 -3.75
C HIS A 192 -1.37 3.60 -3.14
N PRO A 193 -2.43 3.74 -3.96
CA PRO A 193 -3.80 3.92 -3.47
C PRO A 193 -4.37 2.67 -2.77
N ASN A 194 -3.90 1.48 -3.12
CA ASN A 194 -4.27 0.24 -2.44
C ASN A 194 -3.72 0.19 -1.00
N TYR A 195 -2.46 0.62 -0.78
CA TYR A 195 -1.89 0.69 0.57
C TYR A 195 -2.59 1.72 1.45
N PHE A 196 -3.02 2.84 0.87
CA PHE A 196 -3.88 3.78 1.58
C PHE A 196 -5.20 3.14 2.01
N GLY A 197 -5.85 2.39 1.12
CA GLY A 197 -7.08 1.67 1.42
C GLY A 197 -6.91 0.68 2.58
N GLU A 198 -5.85 -0.13 2.53
CA GLU A 198 -5.52 -1.09 3.59
C GLU A 198 -5.27 -0.42 4.94
N ILE A 199 -4.45 0.64 4.98
CA ILE A 199 -4.19 1.41 6.22
C ILE A 199 -5.50 1.99 6.77
N LEU A 200 -6.31 2.60 5.92
CA LEU A 200 -7.57 3.25 6.33
C LEU A 200 -8.55 2.23 6.93
N MET A 201 -8.67 1.03 6.36
CA MET A 201 -9.52 -0.04 6.89
C MET A 201 -9.13 -0.42 8.32
N TRP A 202 -7.85 -0.59 8.62
CA TRP A 202 -7.43 -1.05 9.96
C TRP A 202 -7.54 0.03 11.02
N TRP A 203 -7.26 1.29 10.68
CA TRP A 203 -7.52 2.41 11.59
C TRP A 203 -9.02 2.55 11.88
N SER A 204 -9.84 2.29 10.87
CA SER A 204 -11.30 2.29 11.00
C SER A 204 -11.82 1.12 11.85
N ALA A 205 -11.27 -0.09 11.67
CA ALA A 205 -11.62 -1.24 12.50
C ALA A 205 -11.25 -0.99 13.98
N PHE A 206 -10.10 -0.37 14.24
CA PHE A 206 -9.75 0.10 15.58
C PHE A 206 -10.70 1.20 16.09
N GLY A 207 -11.18 2.11 15.23
CA GLY A 207 -12.16 3.13 15.59
C GLY A 207 -13.44 2.56 16.23
N LEU A 208 -13.94 1.41 15.74
CA LEU A 208 -15.08 0.70 16.32
C LEU A 208 -14.82 0.15 17.74
N CYS A 209 -13.56 0.00 18.12
CA CYS A 209 -13.14 -0.48 19.44
C CYS A 209 -13.12 0.64 20.50
N ILE A 210 -13.00 1.90 20.09
CA ILE A 210 -12.74 3.02 21.01
C ILE A 210 -13.87 3.19 22.03
N GLN A 211 -15.10 3.40 21.57
CA GLN A 211 -16.23 3.67 22.46
C GLN A 211 -16.50 2.57 23.48
N PRO A 212 -16.61 1.27 23.12
CA PRO A 212 -16.88 0.23 24.11
C PRO A 212 -15.72 0.07 25.11
N MET A 213 -14.48 0.35 24.73
CA MET A 213 -13.31 0.21 25.61
C MET A 213 -13.05 1.40 26.53
N MET A 214 -13.64 2.57 26.23
CA MET A 214 -13.58 3.74 27.09
C MET A 214 -14.64 3.72 28.20
N VAL A 215 -15.72 2.95 28.03
CA VAL A 215 -16.82 2.89 29.00
C VAL A 215 -16.49 1.92 30.14
N ASP A 216 -15.83 0.80 29.86
CA ASP A 216 -15.45 -0.19 30.87
C ASP A 216 -13.93 -0.23 31.12
N SER A 217 -13.54 0.16 32.34
CA SER A 217 -12.16 0.13 32.84
C SER A 217 -11.52 -1.25 32.81
N GLY A 218 -12.31 -2.33 32.85
CA GLY A 218 -11.83 -3.71 32.81
C GLY A 218 -11.33 -4.15 31.43
N VAL A 219 -11.73 -3.46 30.36
CA VAL A 219 -11.33 -3.78 28.98
C VAL A 219 -10.42 -2.74 28.33
N THR A 220 -10.22 -1.58 28.96
CA THR A 220 -9.34 -0.50 28.45
C THR A 220 -7.93 -0.99 28.11
N GLY A 221 -7.37 -1.93 28.88
CA GLY A 221 -6.05 -2.51 28.62
C GLY A 221 -5.94 -3.22 27.26
N TYR A 222 -7.04 -3.80 26.76
CA TYR A 222 -7.06 -4.47 25.45
C TYR A 222 -7.14 -3.50 24.27
N MET A 223 -7.41 -2.21 24.52
CA MET A 223 -7.32 -1.17 23.48
C MET A 223 -5.89 -1.10 22.91
N LEU A 224 -4.87 -1.35 23.75
CA LEU A 224 -3.48 -1.45 23.30
C LEU A 224 -3.26 -2.61 22.34
N LEU A 225 -3.97 -3.73 22.49
CA LEU A 225 -3.89 -4.84 21.52
C LEU A 225 -4.62 -4.50 20.22
N ALA A 226 -5.82 -3.92 20.30
CA ALA A 226 -6.59 -3.55 19.11
C ALA A 226 -5.82 -2.54 18.22
N VAL A 227 -5.15 -1.55 18.82
CA VAL A 227 -4.39 -0.54 18.06
C VAL A 227 -3.11 -1.09 17.41
N LEU A 228 -2.61 -2.26 17.84
CA LEU A 228 -1.45 -2.88 17.18
C LEU A 228 -1.74 -3.22 15.71
N SER A 229 -2.97 -3.59 15.35
CA SER A 229 -3.34 -3.91 13.96
C SER A 229 -3.03 -2.77 12.99
N PRO A 230 -3.61 -1.55 13.14
CA PRO A 230 -3.29 -0.45 12.25
C PRO A 230 -1.85 0.04 12.37
N LEU A 231 -1.25 0.02 13.58
CA LEU A 231 0.12 0.49 13.78
C LEU A 231 1.13 -0.40 13.05
N ILE A 232 1.05 -1.72 13.24
CA ILE A 232 1.93 -2.68 12.58
C ILE A 232 1.69 -2.66 11.07
N THR A 233 0.43 -2.60 10.62
CA THR A 233 0.13 -2.52 9.18
C THR A 233 0.71 -1.26 8.55
N THR A 234 0.51 -0.10 9.17
CA THR A 234 1.06 1.18 8.70
C THR A 234 2.59 1.14 8.68
N PHE A 235 3.21 0.63 9.76
CA PHE A 235 4.65 0.50 9.85
C PHE A 235 5.20 -0.43 8.77
N LEU A 236 4.60 -1.60 8.56
CA LEU A 236 5.06 -2.54 7.54
C LEU A 236 4.94 -1.92 6.16
N LEU A 237 3.77 -1.41 5.76
CA LEU A 237 3.52 -0.86 4.42
C LEU A 237 4.33 0.40 4.10
N LEU A 238 4.63 1.23 5.09
CA LEU A 238 5.41 2.44 4.87
C LEU A 238 6.90 2.22 5.10
N CYS A 239 7.30 1.34 6.01
CA CYS A 239 8.69 1.26 6.49
C CYS A 239 9.47 0.01 6.13
N VAL A 240 8.82 -1.13 5.92
CA VAL A 240 9.51 -2.41 5.75
C VAL A 240 9.18 -3.02 4.40
N SER A 241 7.89 -3.27 4.18
CA SER A 241 7.29 -3.77 2.95
C SER A 241 6.50 -2.65 2.26
N GLY A 242 5.82 -2.95 1.15
CA GLY A 242 4.98 -1.95 0.48
C GLY A 242 5.79 -0.84 -0.22
N VAL A 243 5.65 0.39 0.26
CA VAL A 243 6.21 1.60 -0.39
C VAL A 243 7.74 1.54 -0.59
N PRO A 244 8.58 1.16 0.40
CA PRO A 244 10.02 1.00 0.21
C PRO A 244 10.41 -0.03 -0.88
N LEU A 245 9.61 -1.08 -1.08
CA LEU A 245 9.85 -2.10 -2.12
C LEU A 245 9.31 -1.66 -3.50
N ALA A 246 8.39 -0.69 -3.54
CA ALA A 246 7.85 -0.15 -4.77
C ALA A 246 8.58 1.11 -5.26
N GLU A 247 9.21 1.86 -4.35
CA GLU A 247 9.95 3.11 -4.57
C GLU A 247 11.48 2.92 -4.37
N GLY A 248 12.21 4.02 -4.22
CA GLY A 248 13.66 4.01 -3.98
C GLY A 248 14.42 3.40 -5.17
N LYS A 249 15.31 2.43 -4.89
CA LYS A 249 16.11 1.74 -5.93
C LYS A 249 15.24 1.09 -7.02
N HIS A 250 14.03 0.65 -6.67
CA HIS A 250 13.14 -0.04 -7.60
C HIS A 250 12.52 0.88 -8.65
N LEU A 251 12.67 2.20 -8.49
CA LEU A 251 12.25 3.19 -9.48
C LEU A 251 13.08 3.17 -10.76
N GLU A 252 14.28 2.58 -10.74
CA GLU A 252 15.18 2.51 -11.89
C GLU A 252 14.47 1.97 -13.15
N ARG A 253 13.60 0.96 -12.99
CA ARG A 253 12.83 0.36 -14.09
C ARG A 253 11.91 1.35 -14.83
N TYR A 254 11.58 2.47 -14.20
CA TYR A 254 10.72 3.50 -14.77
C TYR A 254 11.49 4.70 -15.34
N LEU A 255 12.78 4.87 -15.01
CA LEU A 255 13.58 6.01 -15.47
C LEU A 255 13.79 6.05 -16.98
N LYS A 256 13.59 4.91 -17.66
CA LYS A 256 13.58 4.84 -19.13
C LYS A 256 12.38 5.52 -19.78
N TYR A 257 11.33 5.86 -19.02
CA TYR A 257 10.15 6.55 -19.54
C TYR A 257 10.26 8.07 -19.27
N PRO A 258 10.32 8.92 -20.30
CA PRO A 258 10.54 10.37 -20.14
C PRO A 258 9.50 11.06 -19.25
N ASP A 259 8.26 10.58 -19.23
CA ASP A 259 7.15 11.17 -18.47
C ASP A 259 7.15 10.79 -16.98
N PHE A 260 7.93 9.77 -16.58
CA PHE A 260 7.88 9.22 -15.23
C PHE A 260 8.30 10.23 -14.14
N PRO A 261 9.38 11.02 -14.29
CA PRO A 261 9.74 12.02 -13.29
C PRO A 261 8.65 13.07 -13.07
N ALA A 262 8.00 13.53 -14.15
CA ALA A 262 6.89 14.48 -14.08
C ALA A 262 5.68 13.86 -13.38
N TYR A 263 5.35 12.61 -13.70
CA TYR A 263 4.30 11.85 -13.01
C TYR A 263 4.57 11.73 -11.51
N ARG A 264 5.78 11.33 -11.12
CA ARG A 264 6.13 11.17 -9.69
C ARG A 264 6.02 12.48 -8.93
N LYS A 265 6.47 13.59 -9.52
CA LYS A 265 6.42 14.91 -8.89
C LYS A 265 4.98 15.39 -8.61
N ARG A 266 4.05 15.12 -9.52
CA ARG A 266 2.65 15.61 -9.40
C ARG A 266 1.70 14.65 -8.71
N THR A 267 2.11 13.41 -8.43
CA THR A 267 1.23 12.36 -7.90
C THR A 267 1.60 12.05 -6.46
N SER A 268 0.62 12.14 -5.56
CA SER A 268 0.78 11.87 -4.13
C SER A 268 1.34 10.47 -3.88
N CYS A 269 2.20 10.32 -2.87
CA CYS A 269 2.77 9.02 -2.53
C CYS A 269 1.69 8.04 -2.07
N LEU A 270 0.90 8.42 -1.06
CA LEU A 270 -0.04 7.53 -0.38
C LEU A 270 -1.48 8.02 -0.45
N VAL A 271 -1.76 9.22 0.09
CA VAL A 271 -3.12 9.75 0.20
C VAL A 271 -3.62 10.23 -1.18
N PRO A 272 -4.73 9.70 -1.73
CA PRO A 272 -5.28 10.14 -3.01
C PRO A 272 -5.54 11.65 -3.03
N MET A 273 -4.91 12.37 -3.96
CA MET A 273 -5.03 13.82 -4.06
C MET A 273 -5.01 14.27 -5.53
N PRO A 274 -5.79 15.30 -5.92
CA PRO A 274 -5.69 15.88 -7.26
C PRO A 274 -4.26 16.36 -7.57
N PRO A 275 -3.67 15.98 -8.71
CA PRO A 275 -2.26 16.30 -9.01
C PRO A 275 -1.92 17.79 -9.00
N GLY A 276 -2.85 18.64 -9.46
CA GLY A 276 -2.67 20.09 -9.44
C GLY A 276 -2.64 20.70 -8.04
N VAL A 277 -3.22 20.02 -7.04
CA VAL A 277 -3.12 20.42 -5.63
C VAL A 277 -1.80 19.90 -5.06
N TYR A 278 -1.50 18.62 -5.26
CA TYR A 278 -0.29 18.00 -4.71
C TYR A 278 0.99 18.71 -5.16
N GLU A 279 1.10 19.05 -6.45
CA GLU A 279 2.29 19.71 -6.99
C GLU A 279 2.53 21.11 -6.39
N ARG A 280 1.49 21.78 -5.89
CA ARG A 280 1.59 23.11 -5.26
C ARG A 280 1.98 23.04 -3.79
N ILE A 281 1.86 21.88 -3.14
CA ILE A 281 2.17 21.72 -1.73
C ILE A 281 3.70 21.79 -1.55
N PRO A 282 4.22 22.63 -0.63
CA PRO A 282 5.65 22.65 -0.30
C PRO A 282 6.19 21.27 0.05
N SER A 283 7.41 20.95 -0.40
CA SER A 283 8.03 19.63 -0.19
C SER A 283 8.12 19.21 1.28
N LEU A 284 8.26 20.18 2.20
CA LEU A 284 8.22 19.93 3.64
C LEU A 284 6.86 19.36 4.09
N LEU A 285 5.76 19.91 3.60
CA LEU A 285 4.41 19.43 3.93
C LEU A 285 4.11 18.09 3.26
N GLN A 286 4.58 17.87 2.03
CA GLN A 286 4.48 16.55 1.38
C GLN A 286 5.21 15.47 2.21
N ARG A 287 6.39 15.79 2.74
CA ARG A 287 7.19 14.89 3.59
C ARG A 287 6.53 14.59 4.93
N LEU A 288 5.97 15.61 5.58
CA LEU A 288 5.40 15.48 6.92
C LEU A 288 3.99 14.86 6.91
N LEU A 289 3.13 15.28 5.98
CA LEU A 289 1.70 14.95 6.01
C LEU A 289 1.28 13.91 4.98
N LEU A 290 2.04 13.74 3.89
CA LEU A 290 1.64 12.90 2.73
C LEU A 290 2.60 11.75 2.47
N CYS A 291 3.46 11.44 3.44
CA CYS A 291 4.40 10.31 3.40
C CYS A 291 5.35 10.35 2.19
N GLU A 292 5.73 11.54 1.69
CA GLU A 292 6.74 11.68 0.63
C GLU A 292 8.16 11.69 1.23
N TRP A 293 8.56 10.61 1.88
CA TRP A 293 9.84 10.55 2.60
C TRP A 293 11.06 10.46 1.67
N LYS A 294 12.18 11.06 2.09
CA LYS A 294 13.44 11.10 1.33
C LYS A 294 13.95 9.73 0.91
N ARG A 295 13.74 8.70 1.73
CA ARG A 295 14.15 7.32 1.41
C ARG A 295 13.43 6.69 0.21
N TYR A 296 12.33 7.28 -0.25
CA TYR A 296 11.60 6.84 -1.44
C TYR A 296 12.17 7.44 -2.73
N GLU A 297 13.05 8.44 -2.64
CA GLU A 297 13.73 9.02 -3.78
C GLU A 297 14.72 8.01 -4.38
N TYR A 298 14.85 8.01 -5.71
CA TYR A 298 15.88 7.23 -6.38
C TYR A 298 17.23 7.94 -6.23
N VAL A 299 18.24 7.20 -5.78
CA VAL A 299 19.63 7.67 -5.74
C VAL A 299 20.42 6.82 -6.71
N GLU A 300 21.02 7.46 -7.72
CA GLU A 300 21.84 6.74 -8.70
C GLU A 300 23.11 6.21 -8.02
N PRO A 301 23.49 4.93 -8.22
CA PRO A 301 24.69 4.38 -7.62
C PRO A 301 25.94 5.15 -8.08
N ALA A 302 26.83 5.47 -7.14
CA ALA A 302 28.10 6.11 -7.45
C ALA A 302 28.88 5.26 -8.48
N GLY A 303 29.07 5.79 -9.69
CA GLY A 303 29.77 5.11 -10.80
C GLY A 303 28.92 4.67 -11.99
N ALA A 304 27.59 4.81 -11.96
CA ALA A 304 26.73 4.41 -13.09
C ALA A 304 26.74 5.40 -14.29
N SER A 305 27.19 6.63 -14.09
CA SER A 305 27.18 7.68 -15.13
C SER A 305 28.25 7.51 -16.22
N THR A 306 29.28 6.68 -15.99
CA THR A 306 30.37 6.46 -16.95
C THR A 306 30.05 5.42 -18.03
N SER A 307 28.98 4.62 -17.89
CA SER A 307 28.62 3.57 -18.86
C SER A 307 27.45 3.93 -19.80
N ARG A 308 26.68 4.98 -19.51
CA ARG A 308 25.60 5.48 -20.39
C ARG A 308 26.13 6.49 -21.43
N GLN A 309 27.14 6.12 -22.21
CA GLN A 309 27.42 6.83 -23.47
C GLN A 309 26.62 6.17 -24.60
N HIS A 310 25.78 6.97 -25.26
CA HIS A 310 25.04 6.57 -26.46
C HIS A 310 25.98 5.97 -27.52
N PRO A 311 25.65 4.81 -28.12
CA PRO A 311 26.37 4.31 -29.28
C PRO A 311 25.99 5.17 -30.49
N GLY A 312 26.69 6.28 -30.68
CA GLY A 312 26.36 7.20 -31.78
C GLY A 312 27.23 8.46 -31.92
N SER A 313 28.35 8.56 -31.21
CA SER A 313 29.26 9.72 -31.36
C SER A 313 30.59 9.24 -31.97
N PRO A 314 31.07 9.83 -33.09
CA PRO A 314 32.36 9.45 -33.67
C PRO A 314 33.49 9.76 -32.68
N LYS A 315 34.33 8.76 -32.39
CA LYS A 315 35.56 8.97 -31.61
C LYS A 315 36.47 9.96 -32.38
N PRO A 316 36.99 11.03 -31.74
CA PRO A 316 37.98 11.87 -32.39
C PRO A 316 39.29 11.08 -32.58
N SER A 317 39.85 11.17 -33.78
CA SER A 317 41.08 10.50 -34.19
C SER A 317 42.26 10.91 -33.30
N LYS A 318 42.93 9.92 -32.69
CA LYS A 318 44.23 10.13 -32.04
C LYS A 318 45.28 10.40 -33.12
N ARG A 319 45.73 11.65 -33.27
CA ARG A 319 47.06 11.96 -33.82
C ARG A 319 47.99 12.21 -32.65
N GLY A 320 49.05 11.40 -32.55
CA GLY A 320 50.13 11.63 -31.61
C GLY A 320 51.17 12.59 -32.19
N SER A 321 51.79 13.38 -31.31
CA SER A 321 53.23 13.68 -31.33
C SER A 321 53.63 14.49 -30.09
N SER A 322 54.54 13.92 -29.30
CA SER A 322 55.67 14.54 -28.59
C SER A 322 55.64 16.03 -28.17
N GLY A 323 55.88 16.32 -26.88
CA GLY A 323 56.20 17.66 -26.33
C GLY A 323 57.63 18.15 -26.68
N PRO A 324 58.28 19.07 -25.91
CA PRO A 324 57.85 19.77 -24.69
C PRO A 324 58.25 21.28 -24.57
N ARG A 325 57.84 21.92 -23.45
CA ARG A 325 58.39 23.13 -22.76
C ARG A 325 58.26 24.53 -23.42
N GLY A 326 57.77 25.51 -22.64
CA GLY A 326 58.10 26.93 -22.83
C GLY A 326 57.16 28.00 -22.22
N LYS A 327 57.51 28.47 -21.01
CA LYS A 327 57.46 29.85 -20.44
C LYS A 327 56.33 30.87 -20.81
N SER A 328 55.65 31.32 -19.75
CA SER A 328 55.31 32.71 -19.32
C SER A 328 54.98 33.86 -20.32
N ARG A 329 53.83 34.52 -20.10
CA ARG A 329 53.54 36.00 -20.09
C ARG A 329 52.01 36.22 -20.23
N THR A 330 51.27 36.68 -19.22
CA THR A 330 50.88 38.07 -18.84
C THR A 330 50.22 38.94 -19.93
N SER A 331 49.17 39.67 -19.49
CA SER A 331 48.48 40.86 -20.09
C SER A 331 47.68 40.62 -21.39
N GLU A 332 46.50 41.19 -21.65
CA GLU A 332 45.79 42.36 -21.13
C GLU A 332 44.31 42.35 -21.64
N THR A 333 43.44 43.05 -20.90
CA THR A 333 42.27 43.89 -21.29
C THR A 333 41.90 44.03 -22.80
N ARG A 334 40.67 44.23 -23.28
CA ARG A 334 39.41 44.88 -22.81
C ARG A 334 38.26 44.59 -23.85
N PRO A 335 37.01 45.04 -23.61
CA PRO A 335 35.74 44.51 -24.18
C PRO A 335 35.13 45.35 -25.32
N SER A 336 34.05 44.84 -25.93
CA SER A 336 32.92 45.54 -26.62
C SER A 336 32.16 44.52 -27.50
N ALA A 337 30.88 44.58 -27.85
CA ALA A 337 29.77 45.46 -27.52
C ALA A 337 28.44 44.76 -27.89
N VAL A 338 27.42 45.03 -27.07
CA VAL A 338 26.02 45.31 -27.40
C VAL A 338 25.63 45.29 -28.90
N LYS A 339 24.59 44.52 -29.24
CA LYS A 339 23.54 44.96 -30.17
C LYS A 339 22.15 44.46 -29.73
N LYS A 340 21.34 45.43 -29.30
CA LYS A 340 19.90 45.35 -29.06
C LYS A 340 19.13 45.71 -30.35
N ARG A 341 17.87 45.24 -30.39
CA ARG A 341 16.66 45.75 -31.11
C ARG A 341 16.39 45.25 -32.54
N PRO A 342 15.13 45.33 -33.04
CA PRO A 342 13.84 45.57 -32.37
C PRO A 342 12.67 44.64 -32.76
N SER A 343 11.58 44.85 -32.03
CA SER A 343 10.18 44.48 -32.20
C SER A 343 9.49 44.87 -33.53
N SER A 344 8.54 44.05 -33.96
CA SER A 344 7.20 44.41 -34.50
C SER A 344 6.38 43.10 -34.52
N GLY A 345 5.14 42.96 -34.08
CA GLY A 345 4.05 43.93 -33.92
C GLY A 345 3.09 43.81 -35.10
N THR A 346 2.03 43.01 -35.00
CA THR A 346 0.68 43.38 -35.48
C THR A 346 -0.39 42.32 -35.17
N ALA A 347 -1.56 42.83 -34.83
CA ALA A 347 -2.79 42.14 -34.48
C ALA A 347 -3.80 42.16 -35.65
N LYS A 348 -4.71 41.18 -35.68
CA LYS A 348 -6.08 41.21 -36.25
C LYS A 348 -6.70 39.83 -35.97
N LYS A 349 -7.76 39.60 -35.19
CA LYS A 349 -9.13 40.16 -35.06
C LYS A 349 -10.04 39.86 -36.27
N ARG A 350 -10.94 38.87 -36.13
CA ARG A 350 -12.39 38.82 -36.51
C ARG A 350 -12.91 37.37 -36.36
N ARG A 351 -13.89 37.11 -35.47
CA ARG A 351 -15.38 37.14 -35.64
C ARG A 351 -15.93 36.03 -36.55
N GLY A 352 -16.62 35.05 -35.97
CA GLY A 352 -18.08 34.81 -36.13
C GLY A 352 -18.28 33.50 -36.92
N ALA A 353 -19.31 32.67 -36.82
CA ALA A 353 -20.61 32.60 -36.12
C ALA A 353 -21.04 31.10 -36.13
N SER A 354 -21.68 30.58 -35.07
CA SER A 354 -23.09 30.12 -34.99
C SER A 354 -23.58 28.96 -35.89
N VAL A 355 -24.60 28.25 -35.38
CA VAL A 355 -25.55 27.27 -36.01
C VAL A 355 -25.13 25.81 -35.77
N SER A 356 -25.76 24.99 -34.91
CA SER A 356 -27.16 24.51 -34.77
C SER A 356 -27.22 23.02 -35.15
N GLY A 357 -28.00 22.22 -34.41
CA GLY A 357 -28.70 21.07 -35.00
C GLY A 357 -28.49 19.70 -34.36
N LYS A 358 -29.39 19.38 -33.42
CA LYS A 358 -30.12 18.10 -33.26
C LYS A 358 -29.49 16.81 -33.83
N LYS A 359 -29.27 15.84 -32.96
CA LYS A 359 -30.11 14.63 -32.86
C LYS A 359 -29.99 14.02 -31.47
#